data_AF-A0A4Q6CE91-F1
#
_entry.id   AF-A0A4Q6CE91-F1
#
_cell.length_a   1.000
_cell.length_b   1.000
_cell.length_c   1.000
_cell.angle_alpha   90.00
_cell.angle_beta   90.00
_cell.angle_gamma   90.00
#
_symmetry.space_group_name_H-M   'P 1'
#
loop_
_entity.id
_entity.type
_entity.pdbx_description
1 polymer ?
#
loop_
_entity_poly.entity_id
_entity_poly.type
_entity_poly.pdbx_seq_one_letter_code
_entity_poly.pdbx_strand_id
1 'polypeptide(L)'
;MKTQTGPKSTPISRRITAIGLSFMCALLPSACKNAFEEASIKNTNEAYLFDAKRAIDSQNYDLALEKLLALTPEFQQRRDVVGTTASAYAGRCGLNFLKLAQAITDHPNDKLFATLLSQFRYATTGKIADCKSAETTLRSLAPDNVFTSLTPDENVFLAIVSFAKIGAILGTYADVNDDGIADLIPAHTITFNACNTTILPEEMAKEIGVSMNVAVQALTASGSDIAGDSISNVSDACDAIGSSSNFCSAYSTAEIDDTMLHLVRSLIWSDDVVGVGTCGSGTNISTPACLCP
;
A
#
# COMPACT_ATOMS: atom_id res chain seq x y z
N MET A 1 10.48 -53.26 -40.69
CA MET A 1 11.84 -53.37 -40.11
C MET A 1 11.78 -52.72 -38.73
N LYS A 2 11.99 -53.53 -37.68
CA LYS A 2 12.09 -53.25 -36.22
C LYS A 2 11.01 -52.40 -35.52
N THR A 3 10.00 -53.13 -35.05
CA THR A 3 9.28 -52.97 -33.78
C THR A 3 10.22 -52.96 -32.56
N GLN A 4 9.93 -52.15 -31.54
CA GLN A 4 10.29 -52.42 -30.14
C GLN A 4 9.15 -52.06 -29.19
N THR A 5 8.83 -53.05 -28.36
CA THR A 5 7.69 -53.17 -27.43
C THR A 5 8.22 -53.45 -26.02
N GLY A 6 7.78 -52.66 -25.02
CA GLY A 6 7.76 -52.99 -23.57
C GLY A 6 9.11 -52.99 -22.81
N PRO A 7 9.14 -52.99 -21.45
CA PRO A 7 8.15 -53.65 -20.58
C PRO A 7 7.73 -52.97 -19.24
N LYS A 8 6.50 -53.33 -18.83
CA LYS A 8 5.98 -53.78 -17.52
C LYS A 8 6.32 -53.04 -16.20
N SER A 9 5.24 -52.60 -15.55
CA SER A 9 5.07 -52.39 -14.11
C SER A 9 5.17 -53.68 -13.28
N THR A 10 5.72 -53.59 -12.07
CA THR A 10 5.36 -54.48 -10.94
C THR A 10 5.44 -53.74 -9.59
N PRO A 11 4.53 -54.01 -8.65
CA PRO A 11 4.46 -53.35 -7.33
C PRO A 11 5.28 -54.11 -6.29
N ILE A 12 6.00 -53.39 -5.42
CA ILE A 12 6.65 -53.98 -4.25
C ILE A 12 5.92 -53.53 -3.00
N SER A 13 4.98 -54.37 -2.56
CA SER A 13 4.49 -54.39 -1.19
C SER A 13 5.55 -55.09 -0.33
N ARG A 14 6.07 -54.40 0.70
CA ARG A 14 6.75 -55.05 1.82
C ARG A 14 6.03 -54.68 3.12
N ARG A 15 5.24 -55.64 3.61
CA ARG A 15 4.85 -55.75 5.01
C ARG A 15 6.10 -56.09 5.83
N ILE A 16 6.41 -55.29 6.84
CA ILE A 16 7.25 -55.70 7.97
C ILE A 16 6.42 -55.46 9.23
N THR A 17 6.03 -56.57 9.85
CA THR A 17 5.24 -56.65 11.07
C THR A 17 6.18 -56.70 12.27
N ALA A 18 6.07 -55.67 13.12
CA ALA A 18 6.08 -55.64 14.59
C ALA A 18 7.20 -56.28 15.45
N ILE A 19 7.27 -55.72 16.67
CA ILE A 19 7.96 -56.14 17.92
C ILE A 19 9.38 -55.57 18.02
N GLY A 20 9.75 -54.71 18.96
CA GLY A 20 9.08 -54.17 20.14
C GLY A 20 10.16 -53.67 21.10
N LEU A 21 10.15 -52.37 21.44
CA LEU A 21 10.65 -51.86 22.71
C LEU A 21 10.04 -50.49 22.95
N SER A 22 8.91 -50.50 23.66
CA SER A 22 8.33 -49.34 24.31
C SER A 22 9.34 -48.75 25.30
N PHE A 23 10.18 -47.82 24.85
CA PHE A 23 10.64 -46.76 25.72
C PHE A 23 9.67 -45.60 25.53
N MET A 24 8.66 -45.62 26.39
CA MET A 24 7.64 -44.61 26.60
C MET A 24 8.31 -43.35 27.13
N CYS A 25 9.14 -42.71 26.30
CA CYS A 25 9.48 -41.31 26.47
C CYS A 25 8.24 -40.54 26.03
N ALA A 26 7.30 -40.41 26.98
CA ALA A 26 6.26 -39.40 26.95
C ALA A 26 6.94 -38.02 27.02
N LEU A 27 7.69 -37.67 25.98
CA LEU A 27 7.91 -36.30 25.56
C LEU A 27 6.55 -35.84 25.06
N LEU A 28 5.69 -35.50 26.03
CA LEU A 28 4.64 -34.54 25.81
C LEU A 28 5.28 -33.43 24.99
N PRO A 29 4.77 -33.08 23.80
CA PRO A 29 5.09 -31.81 23.18
C PRO A 29 4.50 -30.75 24.11
N SER A 30 5.17 -30.52 25.23
CA SER A 30 5.06 -29.31 26.00
C SER A 30 5.41 -28.25 25.00
N ALA A 31 4.38 -27.57 24.48
CA ALA A 31 4.54 -26.36 23.71
C ALA A 31 5.65 -25.58 24.40
N CYS A 32 6.75 -25.32 23.70
CA CYS A 32 8.01 -24.79 24.25
C CYS A 32 7.75 -23.42 24.88
N LYS A 33 7.16 -23.39 26.06
CA LYS A 33 7.01 -22.21 26.89
C LYS A 33 8.39 -21.96 27.44
N ASN A 34 8.96 -20.84 27.03
CA ASN A 34 10.25 -20.41 27.52
C ASN A 34 10.13 -20.25 29.03
N ALA A 35 10.95 -20.96 29.81
CA ALA A 35 10.86 -20.98 31.28
C ALA A 35 11.01 -19.57 31.91
N PHE A 36 11.51 -18.61 31.15
CA PHE A 36 11.65 -17.21 31.55
C PHE A 36 10.41 -16.34 31.27
N GLU A 37 9.36 -16.87 30.62
CA GLU A 37 8.17 -16.09 30.26
C GLU A 37 7.34 -15.63 31.46
N GLU A 38 7.36 -16.38 32.56
CA GLU A 38 6.69 -16.00 33.81
C GLU A 38 7.50 -15.00 34.64
N ALA A 39 8.82 -14.94 34.42
CA ALA A 39 9.72 -14.02 35.11
C ALA A 39 9.93 -12.70 34.33
N SER A 40 9.42 -12.58 33.11
CA SER A 40 9.62 -11.39 32.29
C SER A 40 8.71 -10.23 32.73
N ILE A 41 9.27 -9.02 32.76
CA ILE A 41 8.52 -7.80 33.01
C ILE A 41 7.81 -7.41 31.71
N LYS A 42 6.47 -7.46 31.70
CA LYS A 42 5.63 -7.27 30.49
C LYS A 42 5.01 -5.88 30.36
N ASN A 43 5.27 -4.99 31.31
CA ASN A 43 4.68 -3.65 31.40
C ASN A 43 5.71 -2.52 31.25
N THR A 44 6.85 -2.79 30.61
CA THR A 44 7.81 -1.76 30.22
C THR A 44 7.56 -1.30 28.79
N ASN A 45 8.07 -0.12 28.43
CA ASN A 45 7.98 0.39 27.05
C ASN A 45 8.61 -0.59 26.04
N GLU A 46 9.73 -1.22 26.40
CA GLU A 46 10.41 -2.21 25.56
C GLU A 46 9.57 -3.47 25.37
N ALA A 47 8.89 -3.93 26.43
CA ALA A 47 8.00 -5.09 26.35
C ALA A 47 6.80 -4.79 25.42
N TYR A 48 6.20 -3.61 25.55
CA TYR A 48 5.11 -3.18 24.66
C TYR A 48 5.57 -3.03 23.21
N LEU A 49 6.73 -2.44 22.95
CA LEU A 49 7.27 -2.33 21.58
C LEU A 49 7.56 -3.72 20.98
N PHE A 50 8.10 -4.65 21.76
CA PHE A 50 8.33 -6.03 21.33
C PHE A 50 7.01 -6.74 21.00
N ASP A 51 6.02 -6.64 21.89
CA ASP A 51 4.70 -7.23 21.69
C ASP A 51 3.99 -6.61 20.47
N ALA A 52 4.15 -5.30 20.23
CA ALA A 52 3.63 -4.62 19.05
C ALA A 52 4.24 -5.18 17.75
N LYS A 53 5.56 -5.36 17.70
CA LYS A 53 6.24 -5.94 16.53
C LYS A 53 5.76 -7.36 16.25
N ARG A 54 5.64 -8.20 17.30
CA ARG A 54 5.06 -9.54 17.17
C ARG A 54 3.60 -9.51 16.69
N ALA A 55 2.82 -8.51 17.12
CA ALA A 55 1.46 -8.32 16.66
C ALA A 55 1.41 -7.92 15.17
N ILE A 56 2.31 -7.04 14.70
CA ILE A 56 2.47 -6.71 13.27
C ILE A 56 2.85 -7.96 12.45
N ASP A 57 3.80 -8.76 12.92
CA ASP A 57 4.24 -10.00 12.24
C ASP A 57 3.11 -11.02 12.11
N SER A 58 2.17 -11.04 13.06
CA SER A 58 0.96 -11.86 13.04
C SER A 58 -0.24 -11.18 12.38
N GLN A 59 -0.03 -10.01 11.74
CA GLN A 59 -1.05 -9.19 11.07
C GLN A 59 -2.19 -8.74 11.99
N ASN A 60 -1.97 -8.75 13.31
CA ASN A 60 -2.91 -8.22 14.29
C ASN A 60 -2.58 -6.75 14.59
N TYR A 61 -2.89 -5.89 13.61
CA TYR A 61 -2.51 -4.48 13.65
C TYR A 61 -3.26 -3.68 14.73
N ASP A 62 -4.48 -4.08 15.10
CA ASP A 62 -5.22 -3.46 16.21
C ASP A 62 -4.50 -3.66 17.54
N LEU A 63 -4.07 -4.90 17.83
CA LEU A 63 -3.26 -5.19 19.01
C LEU A 63 -1.93 -4.45 18.98
N ALA A 64 -1.29 -4.36 17.81
CA ALA A 64 -0.05 -3.60 17.67
C ALA A 64 -0.24 -2.12 18.06
N LEU A 65 -1.28 -1.47 17.55
CA LEU A 65 -1.60 -0.09 17.90
C LEU A 65 -1.97 0.07 19.37
N GLU A 66 -2.73 -0.87 19.95
CA GLU A 66 -3.02 -0.88 21.39
C GLU A 66 -1.72 -0.83 22.22
N LYS A 67 -0.71 -1.65 21.87
CA LYS A 67 0.57 -1.67 22.59
C LYS A 67 1.41 -0.42 22.34
N LEU A 68 1.45 0.10 21.12
CA LEU A 68 2.20 1.31 20.78
C LEU A 68 1.62 2.55 21.45
N LEU A 69 0.29 2.64 21.53
CA LEU A 69 -0.41 3.75 22.21
C LEU A 69 -0.30 3.68 23.74
N ALA A 70 0.04 2.52 24.30
CA ALA A 70 0.31 2.34 25.73
C ALA A 70 1.73 2.76 26.17
N LEU A 71 2.62 3.04 25.22
CA LEU A 71 3.97 3.55 25.50
C LEU A 71 3.92 4.95 26.13
N THR A 72 4.96 5.32 26.88
CA THR A 72 5.06 6.68 27.41
C THR A 72 5.26 7.71 26.27
N PRO A 73 4.81 8.97 26.43
CA PRO A 73 4.91 9.99 25.37
C PRO A 73 6.33 10.22 24.85
N GLU A 74 7.34 10.16 25.72
CA GLU A 74 8.75 10.32 25.33
C GLU A 74 9.22 9.15 24.47
N PHE A 75 8.73 7.94 24.75
CA PHE A 75 9.10 6.74 24.02
C PHE A 75 8.40 6.66 22.66
N GLN A 76 7.16 7.16 22.57
CA GLN A 76 6.41 7.29 21.31
C GLN A 76 7.10 8.19 20.29
N GLN A 77 7.89 9.17 20.75
CA GLN A 77 8.65 10.08 19.88
C GLN A 77 9.94 9.45 19.31
N ARG A 78 10.34 8.26 19.75
CA ARG A 78 11.50 7.58 19.19
C ARG A 78 11.24 7.20 17.73
N ARG A 79 12.21 7.47 16.86
CA ARG A 79 12.13 7.19 15.42
C ARG A 79 11.71 5.76 15.08
N ASP A 80 12.24 4.77 15.79
CA ASP A 80 11.90 3.35 15.58
C ASP A 80 10.46 3.02 15.99
N VAL A 81 9.93 3.70 17.01
CA VAL A 81 8.54 3.56 17.45
C VAL A 81 7.60 4.25 16.48
N VAL A 82 7.95 5.43 15.97
CA VAL A 82 7.19 6.14 14.93
C VAL A 82 7.08 5.28 13.66
N GLY A 83 8.20 4.73 13.18
CA GLY A 83 8.20 3.83 12.03
C GLY A 83 7.36 2.56 12.27
N THR A 84 7.43 1.97 13.46
CA THR A 84 6.61 0.81 13.84
C THR A 84 5.12 1.16 13.90
N THR A 85 4.77 2.35 14.38
CA THR A 85 3.39 2.86 14.45
C THR A 85 2.81 3.11 13.08
N ALA A 86 3.58 3.75 12.19
CA ALA A 86 3.18 3.91 10.80
C ALA A 86 2.98 2.56 10.09
N SER A 87 3.84 1.57 10.36
CA SER A 87 3.69 0.21 9.84
C SER A 87 2.38 -0.45 10.28
N ALA A 88 2.01 -0.32 11.55
CA ALA A 88 0.74 -0.84 12.04
C ALA A 88 -0.48 -0.18 11.37
N TYR A 89 -0.48 1.15 11.23
CA TYR A 89 -1.54 1.86 10.50
C TYR A 89 -1.59 1.46 9.01
N ALA A 90 -0.44 1.36 8.35
CA ALA A 90 -0.38 0.95 6.95
C ALA A 90 -0.93 -0.48 6.76
N GLY A 91 -0.60 -1.39 7.69
CA GLY A 91 -1.17 -2.74 7.73
C GLY A 91 -2.70 -2.74 7.84
N ARG A 92 -3.29 -1.90 8.71
CA ARG A 92 -4.76 -1.74 8.80
C ARG A 92 -5.37 -1.15 7.54
N CYS A 93 -4.66 -0.25 6.85
CA CYS A 93 -5.07 0.23 5.53
C CYS A 93 -5.13 -0.88 4.47
N GLY A 94 -4.53 -2.06 4.75
CA GLY A 94 -4.47 -3.19 3.84
C GLY A 94 -3.17 -3.24 3.04
N LEU A 95 -2.18 -2.41 3.37
CA LEU A 95 -0.88 -2.45 2.70
C LEU A 95 -0.19 -3.78 2.95
N ASN A 96 0.08 -4.50 1.87
CA ASN A 96 1.08 -5.54 1.82
C ASN A 96 2.26 -5.03 0.98
N PHE A 97 3.33 -4.57 1.66
CA PHE A 97 4.47 -3.92 1.03
C PHE A 97 5.03 -4.71 -0.16
N LEU A 98 5.27 -6.01 0.03
CA LEU A 98 5.86 -6.86 -1.02
C LEU A 98 4.93 -7.01 -2.22
N LYS A 99 3.63 -7.20 -2.00
CA LYS A 99 2.66 -7.30 -3.11
C LYS A 99 2.54 -6.00 -3.88
N LEU A 100 2.49 -4.86 -3.19
CA LEU A 100 2.36 -3.56 -3.84
C LEU A 100 3.62 -3.19 -4.61
N ALA A 101 4.80 -3.38 -4.01
CA ALA A 101 6.07 -3.16 -4.68
C ALA A 101 6.18 -4.04 -5.94
N GLN A 102 5.84 -5.33 -5.82
CA GLN A 102 5.81 -6.24 -6.96
C GLN A 102 4.82 -5.81 -8.05
N ALA A 103 3.62 -5.36 -7.68
CA ALA A 103 2.62 -4.92 -8.65
C ALA A 103 3.10 -3.71 -9.47
N ILE A 104 3.80 -2.77 -8.82
CA ILE A 104 4.40 -1.60 -9.48
C ILE A 104 5.57 -2.02 -10.39
N THR A 105 6.46 -2.91 -9.92
CA THR A 105 7.63 -3.34 -10.71
C THR A 105 7.27 -4.23 -11.90
N ASP A 106 6.24 -5.07 -11.77
CA ASP A 106 5.86 -6.03 -12.80
C ASP A 106 5.11 -5.37 -13.97
N HIS A 107 4.58 -4.15 -13.75
CA HIS A 107 3.74 -3.43 -14.72
C HIS A 107 4.19 -1.96 -14.92
N PRO A 108 5.45 -1.71 -15.30
CA PRO A 108 6.00 -0.34 -15.36
C PRO A 108 5.34 0.55 -16.41
N ASN A 109 4.75 -0.05 -17.45
CA ASN A 109 4.04 0.63 -18.54
C ASN A 109 2.53 0.63 -18.37
N ASP A 110 1.99 -0.04 -17.35
CA ASP A 110 0.57 0.01 -17.09
C ASP A 110 0.22 1.30 -16.39
N LYS A 111 -1.07 1.61 -16.43
CA LYS A 111 -1.63 2.77 -15.78
C LYS A 111 -1.46 2.66 -14.27
N LEU A 112 -0.61 3.51 -13.68
CA LEU A 112 -0.25 3.42 -12.27
C LEU A 112 -1.49 3.35 -11.37
N PHE A 113 -2.48 4.22 -11.56
CA PHE A 113 -3.68 4.24 -10.73
C PHE A 113 -4.56 3.01 -10.90
N ALA A 114 -4.66 2.45 -12.11
CA ALA A 114 -5.36 1.18 -12.31
C ALA A 114 -4.64 0.04 -11.55
N THR A 115 -3.30 0.02 -11.61
CA THR A 115 -2.49 -0.92 -10.84
C THR A 115 -2.72 -0.76 -9.34
N LEU A 116 -2.66 0.47 -8.81
CA LEU A 116 -2.90 0.75 -7.39
C LEU A 116 -4.32 0.36 -6.96
N LEU A 117 -5.34 0.72 -7.74
CA LEU A 117 -6.74 0.34 -7.50
C LEU A 117 -6.88 -1.19 -7.37
N SER A 118 -6.29 -1.95 -8.28
CA SER A 118 -6.38 -3.42 -8.29
C SER A 118 -5.82 -4.08 -7.01
N GLN A 119 -4.87 -3.43 -6.34
CA GLN A 119 -4.25 -3.94 -5.10
C GLN A 119 -5.08 -3.63 -3.84
N PHE A 120 -6.00 -2.67 -3.91
CA PHE A 120 -6.77 -2.18 -2.77
C PHE A 120 -8.29 -2.40 -2.94
N ARG A 121 -8.67 -3.52 -3.54
CA ARG A 121 -10.06 -4.01 -3.57
C ARG A 121 -10.65 -4.08 -2.15
N TYR A 122 -11.96 -3.88 -2.00
CA TYR A 122 -12.65 -3.84 -0.71
C TYR A 122 -12.09 -2.74 0.20
N ALA A 123 -11.63 -1.63 -0.37
CA ALA A 123 -11.22 -0.47 0.40
C ALA A 123 -12.45 0.18 1.05
N THR A 124 -12.23 0.82 2.20
CA THR A 124 -13.28 1.53 2.94
C THR A 124 -12.75 2.88 3.39
N THR A 125 -13.65 3.78 3.78
CA THR A 125 -13.27 5.05 4.40
C THR A 125 -12.42 4.87 5.66
N GLY A 126 -12.61 3.77 6.41
CA GLY A 126 -11.76 3.40 7.54
C GLY A 126 -10.32 3.09 7.11
N LYS A 127 -10.14 2.32 6.02
CA LYS A 127 -8.80 2.05 5.46
C LYS A 127 -8.13 3.32 4.95
N ILE A 128 -8.88 4.22 4.30
CA ILE A 128 -8.36 5.53 3.89
C ILE A 128 -7.83 6.32 5.10
N ALA A 129 -8.60 6.35 6.20
CA ALA A 129 -8.18 7.02 7.44
C ALA A 129 -6.90 6.39 8.02
N ASP A 130 -6.80 5.06 8.04
CA ASP A 130 -5.60 4.36 8.50
C ASP A 130 -4.37 4.67 7.61
N CYS A 131 -4.54 4.75 6.28
CA CYS A 131 -3.47 5.20 5.38
C CYS A 131 -3.02 6.64 5.66
N LYS A 132 -3.96 7.56 5.91
CA LYS A 132 -3.66 8.94 6.31
C LYS A 132 -2.89 8.99 7.63
N SER A 133 -3.27 8.17 8.61
CA SER A 133 -2.57 8.06 9.89
C SER A 133 -1.15 7.52 9.71
N ALA A 134 -0.95 6.52 8.84
CA ALA A 134 0.38 5.99 8.51
C ALA A 134 1.29 7.06 7.91
N GLU A 135 0.80 7.77 6.87
CA GLU A 135 1.54 8.83 6.21
C GLU A 135 1.88 9.97 7.17
N THR A 136 0.89 10.46 7.93
CA THR A 136 1.07 11.54 8.91
C THR A 136 2.09 11.15 9.98
N THR A 137 2.04 9.89 10.44
CA THR A 137 2.99 9.37 11.42
C THR A 137 4.41 9.38 10.88
N LEU A 138 4.65 8.91 9.64
CA LEU A 138 5.99 8.96 9.03
C LEU A 138 6.46 10.39 8.77
N ARG A 139 5.58 11.26 8.26
CA ARG A 139 5.90 12.66 7.98
C ARG A 139 6.25 13.45 9.23
N SER A 140 5.84 13.00 10.43
CA SER A 140 6.30 13.61 11.69
C SER A 140 7.82 13.54 11.90
N LEU A 141 8.52 12.64 11.18
CA LEU A 141 9.98 12.54 11.16
C LEU A 141 10.65 13.47 10.12
N ALA A 142 9.84 14.09 9.25
CA ALA A 142 10.24 15.00 8.17
C ALA A 142 9.69 16.41 8.43
N PRO A 143 10.28 17.18 9.37
CA PRO A 143 9.84 18.55 9.62
C PRO A 143 9.89 19.38 8.32
N ASP A 144 8.89 20.23 8.13
CA ASP A 144 8.75 21.11 6.96
C ASP A 144 8.77 20.39 5.59
N ASN A 145 8.40 19.10 5.56
CA ASN A 145 8.44 18.25 4.36
C ASN A 145 9.85 18.08 3.76
N VAL A 146 10.88 18.14 4.61
CA VAL A 146 12.27 17.91 4.20
C VAL A 146 12.55 16.41 4.17
N PHE A 147 12.21 15.73 3.08
CA PHE A 147 12.38 14.26 2.94
C PHE A 147 13.83 13.78 3.06
N THR A 148 14.82 14.67 2.90
CA THR A 148 16.24 14.35 3.14
C THR A 148 16.58 14.13 4.61
N SER A 149 15.69 14.46 5.55
CA SER A 149 15.86 14.10 6.97
C SER A 149 15.46 12.64 7.28
N LEU A 150 14.66 12.02 6.41
CA LEU A 150 14.29 10.61 6.48
C LEU A 150 15.45 9.72 6.03
N THR A 151 15.51 8.49 6.54
CA THR A 151 16.45 7.50 5.98
C THR A 151 15.94 7.05 4.60
N PRO A 152 16.82 6.49 3.73
CA PRO A 152 16.36 5.93 2.46
C PRO A 152 15.21 4.93 2.61
N ASP A 153 15.27 4.04 3.60
CA ASP A 153 14.23 3.04 3.87
C ASP A 153 12.90 3.68 4.32
N GLU A 154 12.96 4.73 5.15
CA GLU A 154 11.77 5.47 5.58
C GLU A 154 11.12 6.23 4.43
N ASN A 155 11.94 6.78 3.53
CA ASN A 155 11.46 7.43 2.31
C ASN A 155 10.78 6.43 1.37
N VAL A 156 11.38 5.25 1.13
CA VAL A 156 10.71 4.18 0.37
C VAL A 156 9.40 3.80 1.04
N PHE A 157 9.39 3.62 2.35
CA PHE A 157 8.17 3.24 3.06
C PHE A 157 7.09 4.32 2.98
N LEU A 158 7.44 5.60 3.12
CA LEU A 158 6.51 6.72 2.97
C LEU A 158 5.91 6.79 1.57
N ALA A 159 6.70 6.55 0.53
CA ALA A 159 6.20 6.52 -0.83
C ALA A 159 5.20 5.39 -1.06
N ILE A 160 5.51 4.18 -0.57
CA ILE A 160 4.62 3.02 -0.68
C ILE A 160 3.33 3.25 0.13
N VAL A 161 3.39 3.89 1.30
CA VAL A 161 2.19 4.30 2.06
C VAL A 161 1.36 5.32 1.29
N SER A 162 2.00 6.27 0.60
CA SER A 162 1.30 7.27 -0.21
C SER A 162 0.60 6.64 -1.41
N PHE A 163 1.24 5.69 -2.09
CA PHE A 163 0.60 4.87 -3.14
C PHE A 163 -0.53 4.00 -2.60
N ALA A 164 -0.37 3.43 -1.40
CA ALA A 164 -1.44 2.69 -0.74
C ALA A 164 -2.66 3.57 -0.47
N LYS A 165 -2.45 4.82 -0.06
CA LYS A 165 -3.53 5.79 0.15
C LYS A 165 -4.28 6.08 -1.15
N ILE A 166 -3.56 6.30 -2.26
CA ILE A 166 -4.18 6.46 -3.59
C ILE A 166 -5.00 5.23 -3.95
N GLY A 167 -4.42 4.03 -3.83
CA GLY A 167 -5.11 2.78 -4.11
C GLY A 167 -6.37 2.60 -3.26
N ALA A 168 -6.31 2.88 -1.96
CA ALA A 168 -7.45 2.79 -1.05
C ALA A 168 -8.57 3.80 -1.39
N ILE A 169 -8.20 5.03 -1.79
CA ILE A 169 -9.18 6.02 -2.26
C ILE A 169 -9.86 5.51 -3.53
N LEU A 170 -9.09 5.08 -4.53
CA LEU A 170 -9.63 4.59 -5.78
C LEU A 170 -10.46 3.32 -5.60
N GLY A 171 -10.00 2.36 -4.79
CA GLY A 171 -10.78 1.17 -4.46
C GLY A 171 -12.11 1.48 -3.76
N THR A 172 -12.20 2.59 -3.02
CA THR A 172 -13.44 2.99 -2.33
C THR A 172 -14.42 3.72 -3.27
N TYR A 173 -13.92 4.53 -4.20
CA TYR A 173 -14.74 5.45 -4.99
C TYR A 173 -14.84 5.14 -6.49
N ALA A 174 -13.91 4.33 -7.02
CA ALA A 174 -13.85 3.95 -8.43
C ALA A 174 -14.18 2.48 -8.69
N ASP A 175 -14.08 1.60 -7.69
CA ASP A 175 -14.27 0.14 -7.79
C ASP A 175 -15.39 -0.32 -6.82
N VAL A 176 -16.63 0.07 -7.10
CA VAL A 176 -17.80 -0.17 -6.22
C VAL A 176 -18.19 -1.66 -6.21
N ASN A 177 -17.82 -2.42 -7.26
CA ASN A 177 -18.09 -3.85 -7.35
C ASN A 177 -16.93 -4.73 -6.82
N ASP A 178 -15.84 -4.10 -6.36
CA ASP A 178 -14.63 -4.73 -5.84
C ASP A 178 -13.97 -5.72 -6.80
N ASP A 179 -13.98 -5.49 -8.12
CA ASP A 179 -13.35 -6.38 -9.11
C ASP A 179 -11.90 -6.03 -9.43
N GLY A 180 -11.42 -4.88 -8.94
CA GLY A 180 -10.08 -4.37 -9.19
C GLY A 180 -9.95 -3.57 -10.47
N ILE A 181 -11.06 -3.13 -11.06
CA ILE A 181 -11.13 -2.30 -12.26
C ILE A 181 -12.03 -1.10 -11.93
N ALA A 182 -11.70 0.07 -12.46
CA ALA A 182 -12.59 1.23 -12.33
C ALA A 182 -13.92 0.95 -13.04
N ASP A 183 -15.04 1.18 -12.35
CA ASP A 183 -16.37 0.82 -12.83
C ASP A 183 -16.74 1.56 -14.13
N LEU A 184 -16.87 0.76 -15.19
CA LEU A 184 -17.34 1.13 -16.52
C LEU A 184 -18.60 0.35 -16.90
N ILE A 185 -19.45 0.00 -15.94
CA ILE A 185 -20.44 -1.07 -16.19
C ILE A 185 -21.72 -0.48 -16.78
N PRO A 186 -22.21 -0.92 -17.95
CA PRO A 186 -23.51 -0.49 -18.48
C PRO A 186 -24.73 -0.93 -17.63
N ALA A 187 -24.54 -1.93 -16.76
CA ALA A 187 -25.56 -2.50 -15.86
C ALA A 187 -25.69 -1.75 -14.53
N HIS A 188 -24.72 -0.92 -14.17
CA HIS A 188 -24.81 0.06 -13.09
C HIS A 188 -24.76 1.44 -13.75
N THR A 189 -25.71 2.31 -13.48
CA THR A 189 -25.87 3.58 -14.23
C THR A 189 -24.75 4.61 -13.96
N ILE A 190 -23.61 4.16 -13.43
CA ILE A 190 -22.51 4.96 -12.91
C ILE A 190 -21.24 4.52 -13.65
N THR A 191 -20.79 5.35 -14.59
CA THR A 191 -19.42 5.31 -15.10
C THR A 191 -18.57 6.11 -14.12
N PHE A 192 -17.48 5.55 -13.61
CA PHE A 192 -16.55 6.32 -12.78
C PHE A 192 -16.09 7.56 -13.56
N ASN A 193 -16.38 8.72 -12.98
CA ASN A 193 -16.01 10.02 -13.52
C ASN A 193 -15.39 10.82 -12.38
N ALA A 194 -14.07 10.97 -12.42
CA ALA A 194 -13.35 11.70 -11.39
C ALA A 194 -13.67 13.20 -11.38
N CYS A 195 -14.37 13.76 -12.38
CA CYS A 195 -14.89 15.12 -12.36
C CYS A 195 -16.22 15.23 -11.60
N ASN A 196 -16.92 14.12 -11.35
CA ASN A 196 -18.17 14.13 -10.61
C ASN A 196 -17.90 14.10 -9.10
N THR A 197 -18.18 15.20 -8.40
CA THR A 197 -17.98 15.36 -6.96
C THR A 197 -18.84 14.43 -6.10
N THR A 198 -19.95 13.89 -6.66
CA THR A 198 -20.78 12.89 -5.96
C THR A 198 -20.17 11.48 -6.03
N ILE A 199 -19.29 11.22 -6.98
CA ILE A 199 -18.58 9.93 -7.13
C ILE A 199 -17.24 9.99 -6.40
N LEU A 200 -16.43 11.01 -6.67
CA LEU A 200 -15.17 11.26 -5.98
C LEU A 200 -15.25 12.61 -5.22
N PRO A 201 -15.40 12.60 -3.88
CA PRO A 201 -15.42 13.83 -3.09
C PRO A 201 -14.15 14.66 -3.28
N GLU A 202 -14.28 15.99 -3.22
CA GLU A 202 -13.16 16.93 -3.44
C GLU A 202 -11.98 16.67 -2.51
N GLU A 203 -12.24 16.46 -1.23
CA GLU A 203 -11.20 16.13 -0.24
C GLU A 203 -10.40 14.88 -0.65
N MET A 204 -11.04 13.88 -1.27
CA MET A 204 -10.37 12.65 -1.68
C MET A 204 -9.52 12.85 -2.93
N ALA A 205 -10.00 13.65 -3.88
CA ALA A 205 -9.18 14.05 -5.03
C ALA A 205 -7.95 14.86 -4.58
N LYS A 206 -8.11 15.81 -3.63
CA LYS A 206 -6.98 16.54 -3.04
C LYS A 206 -5.98 15.61 -2.36
N GLU A 207 -6.46 14.63 -1.60
CA GLU A 207 -5.59 13.62 -0.98
C GLU A 207 -4.78 12.83 -2.01
N ILE A 208 -5.37 12.43 -3.15
CA ILE A 208 -4.63 11.78 -4.24
C ILE A 208 -3.49 12.70 -4.74
N GLY A 209 -3.81 13.97 -5.05
CA GLY A 209 -2.80 14.93 -5.54
C GLY A 209 -1.62 15.11 -4.58
N VAL A 210 -1.89 15.29 -3.27
CA VAL A 210 -0.85 15.37 -2.24
C VAL A 210 -0.04 14.08 -2.17
N SER A 211 -0.70 12.92 -2.21
CA SER A 211 -0.04 11.61 -2.11
C SER A 211 0.92 11.36 -3.27
N MET A 212 0.56 11.80 -4.47
CA MET A 212 1.44 11.69 -5.63
C MET A 212 2.73 12.47 -5.40
N ASN A 213 2.61 13.73 -4.98
CA ASN A 213 3.79 14.54 -4.67
C ASN A 213 4.64 13.89 -3.58
N VAL A 214 4.03 13.51 -2.46
CA VAL A 214 4.73 12.86 -1.34
C VAL A 214 5.45 11.59 -1.82
N ALA A 215 4.81 10.76 -2.65
CA ALA A 215 5.43 9.55 -3.19
C ALA A 215 6.65 9.86 -4.07
N VAL A 216 6.53 10.81 -5.00
CA VAL A 216 7.62 11.20 -5.91
C VAL A 216 8.80 11.80 -5.13
N GLN A 217 8.54 12.72 -4.20
CA GLN A 217 9.59 13.37 -3.41
C GLN A 217 10.29 12.36 -2.50
N ALA A 218 9.54 11.47 -1.86
CA ALA A 218 10.13 10.43 -1.01
C ALA A 218 10.96 9.44 -1.82
N LEU A 219 10.50 8.95 -2.99
CA LEU A 219 11.29 8.06 -3.84
C LEU A 219 12.56 8.76 -4.35
N THR A 220 12.45 10.00 -4.80
CA THR A 220 13.61 10.82 -5.20
C THR A 220 14.63 10.95 -4.08
N ALA A 221 14.18 11.27 -2.86
CA ALA A 221 15.04 11.39 -1.69
C ALA A 221 15.64 10.05 -1.22
N SER A 222 14.98 8.92 -1.50
CA SER A 222 15.50 7.59 -1.18
C SER A 222 16.65 7.16 -2.10
N GLY A 223 16.72 7.67 -3.32
CA GLY A 223 17.61 7.17 -4.37
C GLY A 223 17.28 5.74 -4.83
N SER A 224 16.07 5.27 -4.59
CA SER A 224 15.61 3.93 -4.96
C SER A 224 14.98 3.90 -6.35
N ASP A 225 15.30 2.87 -7.14
CA ASP A 225 14.72 2.61 -8.47
C ASP A 225 13.47 1.71 -8.42
N ILE A 226 12.89 1.45 -7.24
CA ILE A 226 11.75 0.51 -7.07
C ILE A 226 10.57 0.79 -8.01
N ALA A 227 10.39 2.04 -8.44
CA ALA A 227 9.32 2.42 -9.35
C ALA A 227 9.82 3.22 -10.56
N GLY A 228 11.08 3.03 -10.99
CA GLY A 228 11.80 3.85 -11.98
C GLY A 228 10.92 4.45 -13.09
N ASP A 229 10.37 3.61 -13.96
CA ASP A 229 9.54 4.08 -15.10
C ASP A 229 8.19 4.66 -14.64
N SER A 230 7.54 4.08 -13.63
CA SER A 230 6.26 4.59 -13.11
C SER A 230 6.42 5.97 -12.46
N ILE A 231 7.54 6.24 -11.78
CA ILE A 231 7.86 7.55 -11.20
C ILE A 231 8.15 8.55 -12.30
N SER A 232 8.93 8.18 -13.33
CA SER A 232 9.19 9.10 -14.44
C SER A 232 7.88 9.51 -15.11
N ASN A 233 6.95 8.58 -15.28
CA ASN A 233 5.62 8.89 -15.83
C ASN A 233 4.82 9.87 -14.95
N VAL A 234 4.91 9.75 -13.62
CA VAL A 234 4.29 10.72 -12.70
C VAL A 234 4.99 12.08 -12.79
N SER A 235 6.33 12.10 -12.84
CA SER A 235 7.12 13.34 -12.99
C SER A 235 6.81 14.03 -14.32
N ASP A 236 6.71 13.27 -15.41
CA ASP A 236 6.38 13.78 -16.73
C ASP A 236 4.95 14.35 -16.75
N ALA A 237 4.00 13.70 -16.07
CA ALA A 237 2.66 14.23 -15.89
C ALA A 237 2.67 15.55 -15.10
N CYS A 238 3.50 15.65 -14.05
CA CYS A 238 3.71 16.89 -13.29
C CYS A 238 4.30 18.01 -14.17
N ASP A 239 5.28 17.69 -15.00
CA ASP A 239 5.94 18.65 -15.89
C ASP A 239 5.01 19.14 -17.02
N ALA A 240 4.15 18.25 -17.54
CA ALA A 240 3.18 18.56 -18.58
C ALA A 240 2.09 19.56 -18.12
N ILE A 241 1.83 19.65 -16.82
CA ILE A 241 0.82 20.55 -16.22
C ILE A 241 1.30 22.01 -16.16
N GLY A 242 2.62 22.25 -16.25
CA GLY A 242 3.20 23.59 -16.20
C GLY A 242 3.28 24.19 -14.79
N SER A 243 4.15 25.20 -14.62
CA SER A 243 4.59 25.67 -13.30
C SER A 243 3.54 26.45 -12.49
N SER A 244 2.54 27.07 -13.13
CA SER A 244 1.55 27.89 -12.42
C SER A 244 0.38 27.11 -11.80
N SER A 245 0.30 25.79 -12.03
CA SER A 245 -0.80 24.95 -11.56
C SER A 245 -0.32 23.57 -11.11
N ASN A 246 0.96 23.47 -10.71
CA ASN A 246 1.61 22.21 -10.40
C ASN A 246 1.26 21.73 -8.97
N PHE A 247 0.27 20.84 -8.89
CA PHE A 247 -0.07 20.15 -7.63
C PHE A 247 1.08 19.27 -7.10
N CYS A 248 2.10 18.95 -7.91
CA CYS A 248 3.29 18.22 -7.50
C CYS A 248 4.27 19.07 -6.66
N SER A 249 3.80 20.18 -6.12
CA SER A 249 4.47 20.94 -5.07
C SER A 249 3.66 21.00 -3.77
N ALA A 250 2.42 20.48 -3.77
CA ALA A 250 1.53 20.51 -2.63
C ALA A 250 1.84 19.36 -1.64
N TYR A 251 2.01 19.71 -0.37
CA TYR A 251 2.22 18.78 0.75
C TYR A 251 1.01 18.68 1.67
N SER A 252 0.00 19.51 1.46
CA SER A 252 -1.27 19.49 2.18
C SER A 252 -2.44 19.74 1.25
N THR A 253 -3.63 19.23 1.61
CA THR A 253 -4.84 19.43 0.80
C THR A 253 -5.26 20.90 0.76
N ALA A 254 -4.84 21.71 1.75
CA ALA A 254 -5.09 23.15 1.79
C ALA A 254 -4.32 23.93 0.72
N GLU A 255 -3.21 23.38 0.19
CA GLU A 255 -2.42 23.99 -0.88
C GLU A 255 -2.98 23.69 -2.28
N ILE A 256 -3.89 22.72 -2.40
CA ILE A 256 -4.56 22.40 -3.66
C ILE A 256 -5.76 23.32 -3.84
N ASP A 257 -5.57 24.35 -4.68
CA ASP A 257 -6.63 25.23 -5.16
C ASP A 257 -7.54 24.55 -6.21
N ASP A 258 -8.55 25.27 -6.69
CA ASP A 258 -9.54 24.73 -7.64
C ASP A 258 -8.90 24.34 -8.98
N THR A 259 -7.90 25.10 -9.44
CA THR A 259 -7.21 24.82 -10.72
C THR A 259 -6.42 23.52 -10.60
N MET A 260 -5.65 23.39 -9.52
CA MET A 260 -4.91 22.17 -9.20
C MET A 260 -5.85 20.98 -9.01
N LEU A 261 -7.00 21.17 -8.36
CA LEU A 261 -8.00 20.13 -8.17
C LEU A 261 -8.56 19.62 -9.49
N HIS A 262 -8.87 20.51 -10.44
CA HIS A 262 -9.36 20.12 -11.76
C HIS A 262 -8.32 19.30 -12.52
N LEU A 263 -7.03 19.66 -12.42
CA LEU A 263 -5.93 18.92 -13.01
C LEU A 263 -5.74 17.55 -12.38
N VAL A 264 -5.80 17.45 -11.05
CA VAL A 264 -5.73 16.17 -10.33
C VAL A 264 -6.88 15.25 -10.76
N ARG A 265 -8.12 15.75 -10.81
CA ARG A 265 -9.28 14.97 -11.27
C ARG A 265 -9.13 14.54 -12.74
N SER A 266 -8.64 15.42 -13.60
CA SER A 266 -8.40 15.12 -15.02
C SER A 266 -7.35 14.01 -15.18
N LEU A 267 -6.26 14.08 -14.41
CA LEU A 267 -5.22 13.05 -14.40
C LEU A 267 -5.74 11.70 -13.90
N ILE A 268 -6.52 11.69 -12.80
CA ILE A 268 -7.18 10.48 -12.30
C ILE A 268 -8.04 9.86 -13.40
N TRP A 269 -8.84 10.67 -14.11
CA TRP A 269 -9.79 10.18 -15.11
C TRP A 269 -9.13 9.69 -16.40
N SER A 270 -7.97 10.25 -16.74
CA SER A 270 -7.24 10.06 -17.99
C SER A 270 -6.91 8.60 -18.34
N ASP A 271 -6.71 8.32 -19.62
CA ASP A 271 -6.16 7.06 -20.15
C ASP A 271 -4.62 7.08 -20.28
N ASP A 272 -4.01 8.11 -19.71
CA ASP A 272 -2.57 8.30 -19.67
C ASP A 272 -1.90 7.29 -18.73
N VAL A 273 -0.56 7.27 -18.72
CA VAL A 273 0.25 6.28 -17.98
C VAL A 273 0.00 6.31 -16.46
N VAL A 274 -0.61 7.38 -15.93
CA VAL A 274 -0.94 7.49 -14.51
C VAL A 274 -2.40 7.15 -14.21
N GLY A 275 -3.36 7.52 -15.07
CA GLY A 275 -4.80 7.58 -14.73
C GLY A 275 -5.50 6.21 -14.60
N VAL A 276 -6.82 6.18 -14.41
CA VAL A 276 -7.59 4.91 -14.38
C VAL A 276 -8.13 4.48 -15.75
N GLY A 277 -8.12 5.38 -16.74
CA GLY A 277 -8.49 5.10 -18.12
C GLY A 277 -9.98 5.01 -18.42
N THR A 278 -10.79 5.82 -17.75
CA THR A 278 -12.26 5.80 -17.93
C THR A 278 -12.80 6.96 -18.76
N CYS A 279 -11.96 7.93 -19.16
CA CYS A 279 -12.37 9.04 -20.03
C CYS A 279 -12.29 8.74 -21.55
N GLY A 280 -11.85 7.54 -21.95
CA GLY A 280 -11.82 7.04 -23.33
C GLY A 280 -10.42 6.60 -23.80
N SER A 281 -10.35 5.62 -24.71
CA SER A 281 -9.06 5.05 -25.14
C SER A 281 -8.18 6.07 -25.89
N GLY A 282 -6.89 6.15 -25.53
CA GLY A 282 -5.89 7.00 -26.18
C GLY A 282 -6.01 8.49 -25.82
N THR A 283 -6.70 8.80 -24.73
CA THR A 283 -6.90 10.18 -24.26
C THR A 283 -5.99 10.49 -23.07
N ASN A 284 -5.40 11.67 -23.07
CA ASN A 284 -4.47 12.11 -22.03
C ASN A 284 -4.96 13.42 -21.39
N ILE A 285 -4.20 13.95 -20.44
CA ILE A 285 -4.53 15.23 -19.79
C ILE A 285 -4.56 16.44 -20.74
N SER A 286 -4.02 16.32 -21.96
CA SER A 286 -4.12 17.36 -22.99
C SER A 286 -5.38 17.23 -23.87
N THR A 287 -6.14 16.13 -23.72
CA THR A 287 -7.35 15.87 -24.49
C THR A 287 -8.54 16.57 -23.86
N PRO A 288 -9.25 17.48 -24.58
CA PRO A 288 -10.35 18.25 -23.99
C PRO A 288 -11.48 17.41 -23.38
N ALA A 289 -11.68 16.19 -23.84
CA ALA A 289 -12.70 15.27 -23.32
C ALA A 289 -12.40 14.73 -21.91
N CYS A 290 -11.15 14.79 -21.46
CA CYS A 290 -10.70 14.31 -20.15
C CYS A 290 -10.37 15.43 -19.17
N LEU A 291 -10.54 16.69 -19.60
CA LEU A 291 -10.39 17.85 -18.74
C LEU A 291 -11.65 18.04 -17.90
N CYS A 292 -11.50 18.01 -16.59
CA CYS A 292 -12.57 18.37 -15.67
C CYS A 292 -12.85 19.88 -15.77
N PRO A 293 -14.12 20.28 -15.95
CA PRO A 293 -14.51 21.68 -16.05
C PRO A 293 -14.35 22.42 -14.72
#